data_AF-A0A1W9X211-F1
#
_entry.id   AF-A0A1W9X211-F1
#
_cell.length_a   1.000
_cell.length_b   1.000
_cell.length_c   1.000
_cell.angle_alpha   90.00
_cell.angle_beta   90.00
_cell.angle_gamma   90.00
#
_symmetry.space_group_name_H-M   'P 1'
#
loop_
_entity.id
_entity.type
_entity.pdbx_description
1 polymer ?
#
loop_
_entity_poly.entity_id
_entity_poly.type
_entity_poly.pdbx_seq_one_letter_code
_entity_poly.pdbx_strand_id
1 'polypeptide(L)'
;MNRPRQFGKTFLLAKQLNQRDDCVALKISFEGIDAETHQHQESFIAEFLIMIAHRLEFLGFEHLSQLTEEHRPSITHLPALSRFITQLVGTMPSKSWVLMIDEVDKSSNNQLFLYFLGMLRNKYLTRDEGEETFQSVILAGVHDIKTLKAKIRPDAGSGRYNSPWNIAIDFKVDLSFAPDEIGTMLHDYSLDKQISLDISAIAARLYYYTAGYPYLVSKLCKLIDEEIVPNRLEKKSCF
;
A
#
# COMPACT_ATOMS: atom_id res chain seq x y z
N MET A 1 -11.39 12.47 -9.54
CA MET A 1 -10.69 12.05 -10.77
C MET A 1 -9.87 10.81 -10.41
N ASN A 2 -10.29 9.64 -10.90
CA ASN A 2 -9.75 8.32 -10.53
C ASN A 2 -8.26 8.21 -10.90
N ARG A 3 -7.41 7.86 -9.92
CA ARG A 3 -6.00 7.55 -10.12
C ARG A 3 -5.85 6.04 -10.39
N PRO A 4 -5.37 5.60 -11.57
CA PRO A 4 -4.97 4.21 -11.85
C PRO A 4 -4.18 3.49 -10.73
N ARG A 5 -4.49 2.20 -10.58
CA ARG A 5 -4.24 1.32 -9.42
C ARG A 5 -2.81 0.84 -9.15
N GLN A 6 -1.79 1.22 -9.91
CA GLN A 6 -0.47 0.60 -9.72
C GLN A 6 0.64 1.63 -9.54
N PHE A 7 0.91 1.94 -8.26
CA PHE A 7 2.07 2.70 -7.84
C PHE A 7 3.04 1.78 -7.12
N GLY A 8 4.19 1.47 -7.74
CA GLY A 8 5.27 0.67 -7.14
C GLY A 8 5.91 1.29 -5.89
N LYS A 9 5.47 2.47 -5.44
CA LYS A 9 6.04 3.21 -4.30
C LYS A 9 5.78 2.51 -2.95
N THR A 10 4.59 1.98 -2.69
CA THR A 10 4.34 1.18 -1.46
C THR A 10 5.21 -0.07 -1.44
N PHE A 11 5.42 -0.71 -2.60
CA PHE A 11 6.30 -1.87 -2.72
C PHE A 11 7.76 -1.51 -2.44
N LEU A 12 8.27 -0.41 -3.00
CA LEU A 12 9.63 0.07 -2.75
C LEU A 12 9.86 0.41 -1.27
N LEU A 13 8.91 1.09 -0.63
CA LEU A 13 8.99 1.41 0.79
C LEU A 13 9.00 0.13 1.65
N ALA A 14 8.10 -0.82 1.38
CA ALA A 14 8.10 -2.11 2.09
C ALA A 14 9.40 -2.88 1.89
N LYS A 15 9.98 -2.84 0.69
CA LYS A 15 11.27 -3.47 0.39
C LYS A 15 12.41 -2.82 1.17
N GLN A 16 12.47 -1.49 1.22
CA GLN A 16 13.47 -0.74 1.99
C GLN A 16 13.35 -0.98 3.48
N LEU A 17 12.12 -1.03 4.02
CA LEU A 17 11.89 -1.35 5.42
C LEU A 17 12.35 -2.77 5.77
N ASN A 18 12.05 -3.75 4.91
CA ASN A 18 12.46 -5.14 5.12
C ASN A 18 13.97 -5.39 4.87
N GLN A 19 14.74 -4.42 4.37
CA GLN A 19 16.20 -4.48 4.34
C GLN A 19 16.83 -4.13 5.69
N ARG A 20 16.05 -3.57 6.62
CA ARG A 20 16.53 -3.25 7.95
C ARG A 20 16.33 -4.43 8.90
N ASP A 21 17.36 -4.76 9.66
CA ASP A 21 17.32 -5.84 10.64
C ASP A 21 16.40 -5.55 11.84
N ASP A 22 15.92 -4.33 12.02
CA ASP A 22 15.05 -3.94 13.13
C ASP A 22 13.58 -3.83 12.73
N CYS A 23 13.21 -4.21 11.51
CA CYS A 23 11.87 -3.98 10.97
C CYS A 23 11.27 -5.22 10.29
N VAL A 24 9.95 -5.36 10.39
CA VAL A 24 9.15 -6.31 9.60
C VAL A 24 7.99 -5.55 8.97
N ALA A 25 8.05 -5.32 7.66
CA ALA A 25 7.00 -4.63 6.91
C ALA A 25 6.09 -5.64 6.17
N LEU A 26 4.90 -5.84 6.72
CA LEU A 26 3.84 -6.65 6.13
C LEU A 26 3.04 -5.81 5.15
N LYS A 27 3.33 -5.99 3.86
CA LYS A 27 2.58 -5.37 2.77
C LYS A 27 1.52 -6.33 2.26
N ILE A 28 0.25 -5.92 2.34
CA ILE A 28 -0.92 -6.65 1.82
C ILE A 28 -1.77 -5.73 0.93
N SER A 29 -2.70 -6.32 0.19
CA SER A 29 -3.58 -5.63 -0.75
C SER A 29 -5.00 -6.15 -0.59
N PHE A 30 -5.98 -5.25 -0.52
CA PHE A 30 -7.40 -5.60 -0.50
C PHE A 30 -7.99 -5.71 -1.91
N GLU A 31 -7.16 -5.76 -2.97
CA GLU A 31 -7.65 -5.86 -4.33
C GLU A 31 -8.44 -7.16 -4.59
N GLY A 32 -8.05 -8.26 -3.94
CA GLY A 32 -8.62 -9.60 -4.09
C GLY A 32 -9.81 -9.93 -3.18
N ILE A 33 -10.16 -9.06 -2.22
CA ILE A 33 -11.31 -9.31 -1.34
C ILE A 33 -12.58 -8.85 -2.06
N ASP A 34 -13.48 -9.78 -2.33
CA ASP A 34 -14.76 -9.47 -2.95
C ASP A 34 -15.76 -8.82 -1.97
N ALA A 35 -16.84 -8.29 -2.53
CA ALA A 35 -17.84 -7.56 -1.75
C ALA A 35 -18.60 -8.48 -0.76
N GLU A 36 -18.74 -9.77 -1.06
CA GLU A 36 -19.42 -10.75 -0.20
C GLU A 36 -18.55 -11.11 1.01
N THR A 37 -17.26 -11.32 0.79
CA THR A 37 -16.27 -11.57 1.86
C THR A 37 -16.21 -10.41 2.84
N HIS A 38 -16.39 -9.17 2.38
CA HIS A 38 -16.47 -8.01 3.27
C HIS A 38 -17.75 -7.96 4.12
N GLN A 39 -18.82 -8.67 3.77
CA GLN A 39 -20.06 -8.65 4.56
C GLN A 39 -20.01 -9.58 5.77
N HIS A 40 -19.18 -10.61 5.72
CA HIS A 40 -19.06 -11.61 6.77
C HIS A 40 -17.75 -11.45 7.54
N GLN A 41 -17.86 -11.21 8.84
CA GLN A 41 -16.72 -10.98 9.72
C GLN A 41 -15.70 -12.13 9.67
N GLU A 42 -16.18 -13.37 9.69
CA GLU A 42 -15.33 -14.57 9.68
C GLU A 42 -14.51 -14.65 8.39
N SER A 43 -15.17 -14.48 7.23
CA SER A 43 -14.53 -14.53 5.92
C SER A 43 -13.51 -13.41 5.73
N PHE A 44 -13.84 -12.17 6.13
CA PHE A 44 -12.91 -11.05 6.09
C PHE A 44 -11.65 -11.29 6.94
N ILE A 45 -11.83 -11.81 8.15
CA ILE A 45 -10.70 -12.11 9.04
C ILE A 45 -9.87 -13.26 8.49
N ALA A 46 -10.52 -14.30 7.97
CA ALA A 46 -9.82 -15.43 7.35
C ALA A 46 -8.96 -14.96 6.16
N GLU A 47 -9.50 -14.15 5.25
CA GLU A 47 -8.74 -13.59 4.12
C GLU A 47 -7.60 -12.69 4.59
N PHE A 48 -7.84 -11.82 5.58
CA PHE A 48 -6.78 -11.01 6.15
C PHE A 48 -5.63 -11.88 6.69
N LEU A 49 -5.94 -12.96 7.41
CA LEU A 49 -4.94 -13.88 7.96
C LEU A 49 -4.18 -14.65 6.86
N ILE A 50 -4.87 -15.07 5.79
CA ILE A 50 -4.21 -15.69 4.61
C ILE A 50 -3.19 -14.72 4.00
N MET A 51 -3.58 -13.45 3.81
CA MET A 51 -2.65 -12.43 3.28
C MET A 51 -1.44 -12.22 4.18
N ILE A 52 -1.64 -12.24 5.50
CA ILE A 52 -0.55 -12.13 6.48
C ILE A 52 0.36 -13.35 6.42
N ALA A 53 -0.18 -14.57 6.41
CA ALA A 53 0.58 -15.82 6.33
C ALA A 53 1.43 -15.88 5.06
N HIS A 54 0.82 -15.66 3.88
CA HIS A 54 1.55 -15.59 2.61
C HIS A 54 2.65 -14.53 2.63
N ARG A 55 2.40 -13.38 3.26
CA ARG A 55 3.41 -12.31 3.33
C ARG A 55 4.57 -12.68 4.25
N LEU A 56 4.30 -13.35 5.37
CA LEU A 56 5.32 -13.86 6.28
C LEU A 56 6.19 -14.91 5.61
N GLU A 57 5.59 -15.85 4.89
CA GLU A 57 6.30 -16.86 4.11
C GLU A 57 7.20 -16.23 3.06
N PHE A 58 6.69 -15.25 2.29
CA PHE A 58 7.48 -14.51 1.31
C PHE A 58 8.70 -13.80 1.92
N LEU A 59 8.62 -13.39 3.20
CA LEU A 59 9.71 -12.74 3.92
C LEU A 59 10.67 -13.74 4.59
N GLY A 60 10.43 -15.05 4.45
CA GLY A 60 11.24 -16.12 5.05
C GLY A 60 10.87 -16.44 6.50
N PHE A 61 9.73 -15.96 7.00
CA PHE A 61 9.23 -16.25 8.35
C PHE A 61 8.27 -17.45 8.34
N GLU A 62 8.75 -18.60 7.85
CA GLU A 62 7.93 -19.83 7.66
C GLU A 62 7.22 -20.26 8.96
N HIS A 63 7.90 -20.23 10.10
CA HIS A 63 7.32 -20.57 11.39
C HIS A 63 6.13 -19.68 11.77
N LEU A 64 6.21 -18.38 11.47
CA LEU A 64 5.13 -17.44 11.77
C LEU A 64 3.97 -17.55 10.78
N SER A 65 4.27 -17.87 9.52
CA SER A 65 3.25 -18.22 8.53
C SER A 65 2.44 -19.44 9.00
N GLN A 66 3.13 -20.53 9.40
CA GLN A 66 2.49 -21.73 9.94
C GLN A 66 1.67 -21.44 11.19
N LEU A 67 2.22 -20.69 12.15
CA LEU A 67 1.50 -20.27 13.35
C LEU A 67 0.21 -19.52 13.00
N THR A 68 0.25 -18.66 11.99
CA THR A 68 -0.91 -17.90 11.50
C THR A 68 -1.97 -18.82 10.90
N GLU A 69 -1.56 -19.77 10.06
CA GLU A 69 -2.45 -20.76 9.46
C GLU A 69 -3.09 -21.69 10.50
N GLU A 70 -2.34 -22.13 11.50
CA GLU A 70 -2.83 -22.98 12.60
C GLU A 70 -3.91 -22.29 13.43
N HIS A 71 -3.75 -20.98 13.71
CA HIS A 71 -4.70 -20.22 14.50
C HIS A 71 -5.90 -19.73 13.68
N ARG A 72 -5.78 -19.60 12.36
CA ARG A 72 -6.81 -19.03 11.47
C ARG A 72 -8.23 -19.57 11.70
N PRO A 73 -8.48 -20.88 11.83
CA PRO A 73 -9.82 -21.41 12.05
C PRO A 73 -10.47 -20.96 13.37
N SER A 74 -9.68 -20.56 14.37
CA SER A 74 -10.15 -20.14 15.70
C SER A 74 -10.42 -18.63 15.81
N ILE A 75 -9.95 -17.85 14.82
CA ILE A 75 -10.02 -16.38 14.85
C ILE A 75 -11.20 -15.94 13.98
N THR A 76 -12.41 -16.00 14.53
CA THR A 76 -13.66 -15.70 13.80
C THR A 76 -14.20 -14.28 14.07
N HIS A 77 -13.59 -13.53 14.99
CA HIS A 77 -14.03 -12.19 15.37
C HIS A 77 -12.90 -11.20 15.65
N LEU A 78 -13.19 -9.90 15.48
CA LEU A 78 -12.19 -8.83 15.60
C LEU A 78 -11.46 -8.82 16.97
N PRO A 79 -12.11 -9.08 18.12
CA PRO A 79 -11.40 -9.24 19.38
C PRO A 79 -10.44 -10.44 19.44
N ALA A 80 -10.73 -11.54 18.73
CA ALA A 80 -9.77 -12.64 18.59
C ALA A 80 -8.60 -12.24 17.70
N LEU A 81 -8.89 -11.56 16.59
CA LEU A 81 -7.85 -11.03 15.70
C LEU A 81 -6.92 -10.05 16.42
N SER A 82 -7.50 -9.16 17.24
CA SER A 82 -6.72 -8.21 18.05
C SER A 82 -5.72 -8.92 18.97
N ARG A 83 -6.17 -9.96 19.69
CA ARG A 83 -5.31 -10.77 20.57
C ARG A 83 -4.24 -11.51 19.79
N PHE A 84 -4.60 -12.07 18.64
CA PHE A 84 -3.67 -12.75 17.76
C PHE A 84 -2.58 -11.82 17.23
N ILE A 85 -2.92 -10.58 16.83
CA ILE A 85 -1.92 -9.58 16.42
C ILE A 85 -0.90 -9.34 17.55
N THR A 86 -1.35 -9.25 18.81
CA THR A 86 -0.43 -9.11 19.96
C THR A 86 0.49 -10.31 20.09
N GLN A 87 -0.05 -11.51 19.98
CA GLN A 87 0.75 -12.74 20.05
C GLN A 87 1.77 -12.81 18.92
N LEU A 88 1.35 -12.52 17.69
CA LEU A 88 2.20 -12.57 16.50
C LEU A 88 3.34 -11.56 16.60
N VAL A 89 3.06 -10.29 16.89
CA VAL A 89 4.08 -9.25 17.03
C VAL A 89 5.02 -9.56 18.20
N GLY A 90 4.45 -10.00 19.33
CA GLY A 90 5.19 -10.35 20.54
C GLY A 90 6.14 -11.56 20.39
N THR A 91 6.05 -12.33 19.30
CA THR A 91 7.07 -13.36 18.98
C THR A 91 8.44 -12.75 18.68
N MET A 92 8.50 -11.49 18.25
CA MET A 92 9.72 -10.77 17.91
C MET A 92 9.72 -9.35 18.51
N PRO A 93 9.88 -9.21 19.84
CA PRO A 93 9.73 -7.94 20.54
C PRO A 93 10.82 -6.90 20.20
N SER A 94 11.94 -7.33 19.62
CA SER A 94 13.01 -6.43 19.16
C SER A 94 12.77 -5.85 17.76
N LYS A 95 11.72 -6.31 17.05
CA LYS A 95 11.41 -5.86 15.69
C LYS A 95 10.26 -4.84 15.72
N SER A 96 10.40 -3.77 14.95
CA SER A 96 9.31 -2.84 14.64
C SER A 96 8.45 -3.40 13.52
N TRP A 97 7.19 -3.74 13.81
CA TRP A 97 6.27 -4.25 12.80
C TRP A 97 5.48 -3.12 12.14
N VAL A 98 5.45 -3.09 10.80
CA VAL A 98 4.69 -2.11 10.01
C VAL A 98 3.69 -2.85 9.14
N LEU A 99 2.41 -2.53 9.28
CA LEU A 99 1.36 -3.05 8.41
C LEU A 99 1.05 -2.04 7.31
N MET A 100 1.10 -2.47 6.05
CA MET A 100 0.79 -1.64 4.89
C MET A 100 -0.34 -2.30 4.11
N ILE A 101 -1.46 -1.59 3.93
CA ILE A 101 -2.65 -2.10 3.22
C ILE A 101 -2.91 -1.21 2.00
N ASP A 102 -2.69 -1.75 0.81
CA ASP A 102 -3.06 -1.11 -0.47
C ASP A 102 -4.54 -1.41 -0.84
N GLU A 103 -5.12 -0.60 -1.73
CA GLU A 103 -6.49 -0.65 -2.25
C GLU A 103 -7.62 -0.68 -1.19
N VAL A 104 -7.44 0.02 -0.06
CA VAL A 104 -8.46 0.08 1.01
C VAL A 104 -9.80 0.68 0.56
N ASP A 105 -9.82 1.39 -0.56
CA ASP A 105 -11.03 2.03 -1.08
C ASP A 105 -12.09 1.02 -1.55
N LYS A 106 -11.71 -0.20 -1.94
CA LYS A 106 -12.68 -1.28 -2.24
C LYS A 106 -13.48 -1.72 -1.01
N SER A 107 -12.87 -1.64 0.16
CA SER A 107 -13.46 -2.08 1.44
C SER A 107 -14.05 -0.92 2.24
N SER A 108 -13.76 0.33 1.84
CA SER A 108 -14.12 1.55 2.56
C SER A 108 -15.62 1.77 2.73
N ASN A 109 -16.45 1.16 1.88
CA ASN A 109 -17.90 1.28 1.97
C ASN A 109 -18.52 0.27 2.94
N ASN A 110 -17.70 -0.49 3.67
CA ASN A 110 -18.13 -1.58 4.53
C ASN A 110 -17.96 -1.24 6.02
N GLN A 111 -19.04 -1.42 6.80
CA GLN A 111 -19.04 -1.20 8.24
C GLN A 111 -18.05 -2.11 9.00
N LEU A 112 -17.84 -3.33 8.52
CA LEU A 112 -16.85 -4.26 9.09
C LEU A 112 -15.42 -3.71 8.96
N PHE A 113 -15.08 -3.11 7.82
CA PHE A 113 -13.77 -2.48 7.63
C PHE A 113 -13.55 -1.31 8.59
N LEU A 114 -14.61 -0.55 8.89
CA LEU A 114 -14.56 0.50 9.92
C LEU A 114 -14.29 -0.06 11.32
N TYR A 115 -14.93 -1.17 11.70
CA TYR A 115 -14.65 -1.83 12.97
C TYR A 115 -13.23 -2.40 13.02
N PHE A 116 -12.72 -2.94 11.92
CA PHE A 116 -11.33 -3.39 11.80
C PHE A 116 -10.34 -2.23 12.01
N LEU A 117 -10.55 -1.07 11.38
CA LEU A 117 -9.71 0.11 11.61
C LEU A 117 -9.83 0.62 13.06
N GLY A 118 -11.03 0.58 13.64
CA GLY A 118 -11.25 0.92 15.05
C GLY A 118 -10.46 0.02 16.00
N MET A 119 -10.40 -1.28 15.70
CA MET A 119 -9.60 -2.26 16.45
C MET A 119 -8.10 -1.91 16.35
N LEU A 120 -7.56 -1.70 15.14
CA LEU A 120 -6.15 -1.33 14.95
C LEU A 120 -5.80 -0.02 15.68
N ARG A 121 -6.69 0.97 15.65
CA ARG A 121 -6.51 2.23 16.39
C ARG A 121 -6.42 2.00 17.89
N ASN A 122 -7.31 1.18 18.45
CA ASN A 122 -7.30 0.89 19.88
C ASN A 122 -5.97 0.26 20.28
N LYS A 123 -5.47 -0.71 19.50
CA LYS A 123 -4.15 -1.31 19.74
C LYS A 123 -3.01 -0.29 19.69
N TYR A 124 -3.03 0.61 18.71
CA TYR A 124 -2.02 1.65 18.61
C TYR A 124 -1.99 2.56 19.85
N LEU A 125 -3.17 2.87 20.41
CA LEU A 125 -3.28 3.70 21.61
C LEU A 125 -2.79 2.99 22.87
N THR A 126 -3.06 1.69 23.01
CA THR A 126 -2.64 0.86 24.16
C THR A 126 -1.19 0.39 24.05
N ARG A 127 -0.49 0.70 22.96
CA ARG A 127 0.94 0.41 22.81
C ARG A 127 1.78 1.09 23.89
N ASP A 128 1.45 2.33 24.26
CA ASP A 128 2.16 3.06 25.31
C ASP A 128 1.93 2.45 26.71
N GLU A 129 0.93 1.56 26.84
CA GLU A 129 0.65 0.76 28.04
C GLU A 129 1.39 -0.60 28.03
N GLY A 130 2.23 -0.86 27.02
CA GLY A 130 3.02 -2.09 26.89
C GLY A 130 2.40 -3.17 26.02
N GLU A 131 1.35 -2.86 25.23
CA GLU A 131 0.78 -3.82 24.30
C GLU A 131 1.65 -3.99 23.04
N GLU A 132 2.09 -5.22 22.77
CA GLU A 132 2.79 -5.58 21.55
C GLU A 132 1.85 -5.44 20.34
N THR A 133 2.15 -4.52 19.42
CA THR A 133 1.36 -4.32 18.20
C THR A 133 2.16 -3.64 17.09
N PHE A 134 1.54 -3.41 15.94
CA PHE A 134 2.16 -2.69 14.83
C PHE A 134 2.64 -1.30 15.28
N GLN A 135 3.93 -1.03 15.07
CA GLN A 135 4.54 0.28 15.25
C GLN A 135 3.86 1.35 14.38
N SER A 136 3.41 0.95 13.19
CA SER A 136 2.71 1.82 12.26
C SER A 136 1.77 1.01 11.35
N VAL A 137 0.63 1.62 11.01
CA VAL A 137 -0.30 1.11 10.01
C VAL A 137 -0.42 2.15 8.90
N ILE A 138 -0.12 1.78 7.67
CA ILE A 138 -0.17 2.63 6.48
C ILE A 138 -1.31 2.13 5.59
N LEU A 139 -2.26 3.01 5.30
CA LEU A 139 -3.40 2.72 4.42
C LEU A 139 -3.24 3.51 3.13
N ALA A 140 -3.29 2.82 1.99
CA ALA A 140 -3.22 3.43 0.67
C ALA A 140 -4.49 3.08 -0.13
N GLY A 141 -5.11 4.10 -0.73
CA GLY A 141 -6.32 3.96 -1.54
C GLY A 141 -6.47 5.10 -2.54
N VAL A 142 -7.25 4.86 -3.60
CA VAL A 142 -7.47 5.84 -4.68
C VAL A 142 -8.49 6.91 -4.29
N HIS A 143 -9.45 6.54 -3.44
CA HIS A 143 -10.52 7.43 -2.98
C HIS A 143 -10.15 8.08 -1.64
N ASP A 144 -10.48 9.36 -1.51
CA ASP A 144 -10.27 10.14 -0.29
C ASP A 144 -11.07 9.50 0.87
N ILE A 145 -10.36 9.11 1.92
CA ILE A 145 -10.91 8.48 3.14
C ILE A 145 -11.90 9.43 3.86
N LYS A 146 -12.02 10.69 3.43
CA LYS A 146 -13.03 11.65 3.94
C LYS A 146 -14.47 11.11 3.94
N THR A 147 -14.83 10.24 2.99
CA THR A 147 -16.18 9.64 2.96
C THR A 147 -16.39 8.61 4.09
N LEU A 148 -15.32 7.97 4.59
CA LEU A 148 -15.36 7.12 5.78
C LEU A 148 -15.69 7.96 7.03
N LYS A 149 -15.15 9.19 7.15
CA LYS A 149 -15.45 10.09 8.28
C LYS A 149 -16.94 10.46 8.37
N ALA A 150 -17.64 10.58 7.24
CA ALA A 150 -19.05 10.98 7.19
C ALA A 150 -20.01 9.85 7.60
N LYS A 151 -19.72 8.60 7.22
CA LYS A 151 -20.61 7.44 7.53
C LYS A 151 -20.53 6.93 8.96
N ILE A 152 -19.46 7.28 9.69
CA ILE A 152 -19.29 6.92 11.10
C ILE A 152 -20.09 7.88 12.02
N ARG A 153 -20.61 9.01 11.50
CA ARG A 153 -21.36 10.01 12.27
C ARG A 153 -22.75 10.27 11.68
N PRO A 154 -23.79 9.54 12.11
CA PRO A 154 -25.18 9.97 11.91
C PRO A 154 -25.52 11.20 12.76
N ASP A 155 -24.94 11.33 13.97
CA ASP A 155 -25.34 12.31 14.98
C ASP A 155 -24.16 13.13 15.53
N ALA A 156 -23.78 14.22 14.86
CA ALA A 156 -22.84 15.19 15.43
C ALA A 156 -23.37 16.63 15.27
N GLY A 157 -24.51 16.88 15.90
CA GLY A 157 -24.86 18.22 16.36
C GLY A 157 -23.96 18.63 17.53
N SER A 158 -23.49 19.88 17.49
CA SER A 158 -22.84 20.63 18.58
C SER A 158 -21.51 20.10 19.17
N GLY A 159 -20.43 20.82 18.85
CA GLY A 159 -19.47 21.27 19.87
C GLY A 159 -18.47 20.27 20.45
N ARG A 160 -17.41 19.94 19.70
CA ARG A 160 -15.99 19.91 20.13
C ARG A 160 -15.11 19.35 19.02
N TYR A 161 -14.18 20.17 18.54
CA TYR A 161 -13.15 19.81 17.56
C TYR A 161 -12.07 18.94 18.21
N ASN A 162 -12.35 17.68 18.50
CA ASN A 162 -11.32 16.66 18.75
C ASN A 162 -11.77 15.36 18.07
N SER A 163 -11.43 15.22 16.79
CA SER A 163 -11.78 14.00 16.06
C SER A 163 -10.93 12.84 16.62
N PRO A 164 -11.52 11.67 16.94
CA PRO A 164 -10.79 10.48 17.38
C PRO A 164 -9.69 10.05 16.39
N TRP A 165 -9.78 10.50 15.14
CA TRP A 165 -8.92 10.19 14.00
C TRP A 165 -7.75 11.17 13.79
N ASN A 166 -7.43 12.01 14.77
CA ASN A 166 -6.32 12.99 14.65
C ASN A 166 -4.93 12.34 14.49
N ILE A 167 -4.82 11.02 14.62
CA ILE A 167 -3.58 10.22 14.43
C ILE A 167 -3.45 9.70 12.99
N ALA A 168 -4.53 9.70 12.20
CA ALA A 168 -4.45 9.51 10.76
C ALA A 168 -3.99 10.83 10.13
N ILE A 169 -2.68 11.09 10.17
CA ILE A 169 -2.10 12.16 9.37
C ILE A 169 -2.37 11.81 7.91
N ASP A 170 -3.12 12.67 7.22
CA ASP A 170 -3.26 12.60 5.77
C ASP A 170 -1.86 12.75 5.18
N PHE A 171 -1.24 11.64 4.77
CA PHE A 171 0.05 11.66 4.09
C PHE A 171 -0.17 12.13 2.66
N LYS A 172 -0.32 13.45 2.49
CA LYS A 172 -0.44 14.14 1.20
C LYS A 172 0.93 14.21 0.52
N VAL A 173 1.56 13.06 0.30
CA VAL A 173 2.72 13.02 -0.58
C VAL A 173 2.22 12.98 -2.00
N ASP A 174 2.68 13.94 -2.80
CA ASP A 174 2.49 13.88 -4.23
C ASP A 174 3.29 12.68 -4.76
N LEU A 175 2.57 11.64 -5.16
CA LEU A 175 3.17 10.42 -5.72
C LEU A 175 3.40 10.54 -7.22
N SER A 176 3.20 11.72 -7.80
CA SER A 176 3.62 12.05 -9.16
C SER A 176 5.14 12.01 -9.27
N PHE A 177 5.67 11.74 -10.46
CA PHE A 177 7.08 11.90 -10.74
C PHE A 177 7.39 13.36 -11.04
N ALA A 178 8.41 13.91 -10.40
CA ALA A 178 9.02 15.14 -10.84
C ALA A 178 9.80 14.91 -12.16
N PRO A 179 10.03 15.95 -12.98
CA PRO A 179 10.87 15.84 -14.19
C PRO A 179 12.23 15.19 -13.93
N ASP A 180 12.85 15.48 -12.78
CA ASP A 180 14.16 14.92 -12.42
C ASP A 180 14.10 13.40 -12.12
N GLU A 181 13.01 12.94 -11.51
CA GLU A 181 12.76 11.52 -11.26
C GLU A 181 12.51 10.76 -12.57
N ILE A 182 11.74 11.35 -13.50
CA ILE A 182 11.56 10.80 -14.86
C ILE A 182 12.91 10.76 -15.59
N GLY A 183 13.72 11.81 -15.46
CA GLY A 183 15.05 11.89 -16.05
C GLY A 183 15.97 10.79 -15.59
N THR A 184 15.95 10.45 -14.30
CA THR A 184 16.73 9.34 -13.73
C THR A 184 16.32 8.00 -14.36
N MET A 185 15.02 7.75 -14.49
CA MET A 185 14.51 6.53 -15.14
C MET A 185 14.90 6.44 -16.63
N LEU A 186 14.88 7.56 -17.34
CA LEU A 186 15.28 7.64 -18.75
C LEU A 186 16.79 7.46 -18.94
N HIS A 187 17.59 7.92 -17.97
CA HIS A 187 19.03 7.70 -17.96
C HIS A 187 19.37 6.21 -17.84
N ASP A 188 18.75 5.51 -16.89
CA ASP A 188 18.94 4.07 -16.72
C ASP A 188 18.53 3.29 -17.97
N TYR A 189 17.42 3.69 -18.60
CA TYR A 189 16.97 3.12 -19.87
C TYR A 189 17.93 3.42 -21.04
N SER A 190 18.49 4.63 -21.12
CA SER A 190 19.49 5.02 -22.12
C SER A 190 20.74 4.15 -22.05
N LEU A 191 21.20 3.84 -20.83
CA LEU A 191 22.33 2.94 -20.58
C LEU A 191 22.01 1.49 -20.97
N ASP A 192 20.84 0.98 -20.57
CA ASP A 192 20.41 -0.41 -20.87
C ASP A 192 20.28 -0.66 -22.37
N LYS A 193 19.68 0.29 -23.10
CA LYS A 193 19.45 0.17 -24.55
C LYS A 193 20.60 0.71 -25.41
N GLN A 194 21.61 1.32 -24.80
CA GLN A 194 22.72 2.01 -25.49
C GLN A 194 22.23 3.05 -26.51
N ILE A 195 21.18 3.81 -26.18
CA ILE A 195 20.61 4.84 -27.05
C ILE A 195 20.92 6.21 -26.47
N SER A 196 21.44 7.13 -27.29
CA SER A 196 21.60 8.53 -26.89
C SER A 196 20.24 9.25 -26.93
N LEU A 197 19.79 9.73 -25.77
CA LEU A 197 18.51 10.42 -25.60
C LEU A 197 18.75 11.83 -25.04
N ASP A 198 17.96 12.81 -25.49
CA ASP A 198 17.84 14.09 -24.79
C ASP A 198 16.94 13.91 -23.57
N ILE A 199 17.54 13.41 -22.48
CA ILE A 199 16.85 13.01 -21.25
C ILE A 199 16.05 14.20 -20.68
N SER A 200 16.64 15.39 -20.65
CA SER A 200 16.00 16.58 -20.08
C SER A 200 14.77 16.99 -20.88
N ALA A 201 14.88 17.06 -22.22
CA ALA A 201 13.76 17.43 -23.08
C ALA A 201 12.62 16.39 -23.03
N ILE A 202 12.96 15.10 -23.01
CA ILE A 202 11.97 14.02 -22.95
C ILE A 202 11.27 14.00 -21.59
N ALA A 203 12.02 14.12 -20.49
CA ALA A 203 11.47 14.15 -19.15
C ALA A 203 10.50 15.33 -18.96
N ALA A 204 10.88 16.53 -19.41
CA ALA A 204 10.03 17.71 -19.36
C ALA A 204 8.74 17.52 -20.17
N ARG A 205 8.83 16.89 -21.35
CA ARG A 205 7.68 16.66 -22.23
C ARG A 205 6.76 15.57 -21.70
N LEU A 206 7.30 14.49 -21.14
CA LEU A 206 6.53 13.47 -20.44
C LEU A 206 5.80 14.06 -19.23
N TYR A 207 6.48 14.89 -18.43
CA TYR A 207 5.86 15.58 -17.32
C TYR A 207 4.74 16.51 -17.79
N TYR A 208 4.96 17.30 -18.85
CA TYR A 208 3.95 18.19 -19.42
C TYR A 208 2.65 17.48 -19.79
N TYR A 209 2.73 16.30 -20.43
CA TYR A 209 1.53 15.56 -20.85
C TYR A 209 0.88 14.72 -19.76
N THR A 210 1.64 14.34 -18.73
CA THR A 210 1.16 13.40 -17.71
C THR A 210 0.97 14.05 -16.35
N ALA A 211 1.40 15.31 -16.17
CA ALA A 211 1.61 15.94 -14.87
C ALA A 211 2.43 15.06 -13.91
N GLY A 212 3.35 14.26 -14.45
CA GLY A 212 4.15 13.32 -13.69
C GLY A 212 3.42 12.03 -13.31
N TYR A 213 2.18 11.82 -13.76
CA TYR A 213 1.35 10.67 -13.35
C TYR A 213 2.01 9.31 -13.71
N PRO A 214 2.48 8.51 -12.73
CA PRO A 214 3.36 7.37 -12.97
C PRO A 214 2.90 6.35 -14.00
N TYR A 215 1.64 5.91 -13.98
CA TYR A 215 1.18 4.95 -14.99
C TYR A 215 1.16 5.55 -16.40
N LEU A 216 0.83 6.84 -16.55
CA LEU A 216 0.87 7.51 -17.86
C LEU A 216 2.30 7.71 -18.34
N VAL A 217 3.22 8.07 -17.44
CA VAL A 217 4.67 8.14 -17.73
C VAL A 217 5.15 6.77 -18.22
N SER A 218 4.93 5.70 -17.45
CA SER A 218 5.35 4.35 -17.83
C SER A 218 4.71 3.86 -19.13
N LYS A 219 3.42 4.14 -19.34
CA LYS A 219 2.72 3.76 -20.58
C LYS A 219 3.27 4.49 -21.79
N LEU A 220 3.54 5.80 -21.68
CA LEU A 220 4.15 6.56 -22.77
C LEU A 220 5.58 6.10 -23.03
N CYS A 221 6.39 5.84 -22.01
CA CYS A 221 7.73 5.27 -22.18
C CYS A 221 7.68 3.92 -22.90
N LYS A 222 6.74 3.05 -22.51
CA LYS A 222 6.53 1.75 -23.17
C LYS A 222 6.15 1.90 -24.65
N LEU A 223 5.22 2.80 -24.97
CA LEU A 223 4.84 3.09 -26.36
C LEU A 223 6.01 3.65 -27.17
N ILE A 224 6.84 4.50 -26.56
CA ILE A 224 8.05 5.02 -27.22
C ILE A 224 9.03 3.87 -27.54
N ASP A 225 9.27 2.97 -26.58
CA ASP A 225 10.16 1.82 -26.74
C ASP A 225 9.64 0.79 -27.76
N GLU A 226 8.35 0.48 -27.75
CA GLU A 226 7.77 -0.56 -28.61
C GLU A 226 7.39 -0.08 -30.01
N GLU A 227 6.91 1.17 -30.15
CA GLU A 227 6.35 1.65 -31.41
C GLU A 227 7.23 2.69 -32.12
N ILE A 228 8.00 3.49 -31.38
CA ILE A 228 8.71 4.65 -31.96
C ILE A 228 10.19 4.34 -32.22
N VAL A 229 10.86 3.68 -31.28
CA VAL A 229 12.28 3.33 -31.39
C VAL A 229 12.55 2.32 -32.52
N PRO A 230 11.81 1.20 -32.66
CA PRO A 230 12.05 0.21 -33.72
C PRO A 230 11.82 0.82 -35.11
N ASN A 231 10.75 1.60 -35.27
CA ASN A 231 10.41 2.30 -36.52
C ASN A 231 11.45 3.36 -36.92
N ARG A 232 12.24 3.91 -35.97
CA ARG A 232 13.36 4.81 -36.28
C ARG A 232 14.63 4.08 -36.70
N LEU A 233 14.87 2.88 -36.18
CA LEU A 233 15.99 2.03 -36.59
C LEU A 233 15.78 1.50 -38.01
N GLU A 234 14.57 1.05 -38.35
CA GLU A 234 14.22 0.63 -39.72
C GLU A 234 14.37 1.77 -40.75
N LYS A 235 14.06 3.01 -40.37
CA LYS A 235 14.29 4.18 -41.23
C LYS A 235 15.75 4.56 -41.39
N LYS A 236 16.63 4.20 -40.43
CA LYS A 236 18.08 4.44 -40.54
C LYS A 236 18.80 3.37 -41.36
N SER A 237 18.23 2.19 -41.54
CA SER A 237 18.75 1.12 -42.42
C SER A 237 18.41 1.29 -43.90
N CYS A 238 17.64 2.31 -44.27
CA CYS A 238 17.23 2.61 -45.66
C CYS A 238 17.91 3.85 -46.26
N PHE A 239 19.03 4.31 -45.69
CA PHE A 239 19.88 5.37 -46.25
C PHE A 239 21.34 4.94 -46.32
#